data_AF-W4S517-F1
#
_entry.id   AF-W4S517-F1
#
_cell.length_a   1.000
_cell.length_b   1.000
_cell.length_c   1.000
_cell.angle_alpha   90.00
_cell.angle_beta   90.00
_cell.angle_gamma   90.00
#
_symmetry.space_group_name_H-M   'P 1'
#
loop_
_entity.id
_entity.type
_entity.pdbx_description
1 polymer ?
#
loop_
_entity_poly.entity_id
_entity_poly.type
_entity_poly.pdbx_seq_one_letter_code
_entity_poly.pdbx_strand_id
1 'polypeptide(L)'
;MLDFPLKQQLSAVFGHEQAGFEKLAAPLFLRRGPYANPYELMSFYDNHDMARLDASDTGFIDAHNWLFTARGIPVIYYGSETGFMHGRAEHAGNRNYFGAERIRTAPRSPIFGPLQQIARLRRVTPALQRGVQVDVLLRGDHAAFLRVYQHAGASQTALVLLNKGDAAANVEVTRFLQPGTWRDAMSGEQVPVQRRLLAPVPAHGVRVLLSDAPINDPALRRQLDAQMAEQAARDARNR
;
A
#
# COMPACT_ATOMS: atom_id res chain seq x y z
N MET A 1 15.05 0.16 -9.00
CA MET A 1 15.90 -0.39 -7.91
C MET A 1 14.99 -1.08 -6.89
N LEU A 2 15.48 -2.09 -6.19
CA LEU A 2 14.78 -2.72 -5.06
C LEU A 2 14.73 -1.77 -3.85
N ASP A 3 13.54 -1.62 -3.23
CA ASP A 3 13.30 -0.74 -2.09
C ASP A 3 13.68 -1.39 -0.75
N PHE A 4 14.98 -1.59 -0.53
CA PHE A 4 15.50 -2.19 0.72
C PHE A 4 15.15 -1.39 1.99
N PRO A 5 15.18 -0.03 2.00
CA PRO A 5 14.75 0.72 3.17
C PRO A 5 13.29 0.45 3.55
N LEU A 6 12.37 0.42 2.58
CA LEU A 6 10.98 0.06 2.86
C LEU A 6 10.87 -1.40 3.29
N LYS A 7 11.57 -2.33 2.62
CA LYS A 7 11.60 -3.76 2.98
C LYS A 7 11.89 -3.98 4.45
N GLN A 8 12.89 -3.30 5.00
CA GLN A 8 13.26 -3.44 6.41
C GLN A 8 12.10 -3.06 7.34
N GLN A 9 11.41 -1.96 7.04
CA GLN A 9 10.29 -1.50 7.88
C GLN A 9 9.03 -2.35 7.66
N LEU A 10 8.82 -2.91 6.47
CA LEU A 10 7.74 -3.88 6.22
C LEU A 10 7.88 -5.12 7.11
N SER A 11 9.10 -5.64 7.28
CA SER A 11 9.34 -6.76 8.21
C SER A 11 9.03 -6.40 9.66
N ALA A 12 9.38 -5.20 10.11
CA ALA A 12 9.06 -4.74 11.46
C ALA A 12 7.55 -4.54 11.70
N VAL A 13 6.85 -3.96 10.71
CA VAL A 13 5.43 -3.61 10.83
C VAL A 13 4.51 -4.83 10.68
N PHE A 14 4.81 -5.72 9.75
CA PHE A 14 3.93 -6.85 9.40
C PHE A 14 4.45 -8.22 9.85
N GLY A 15 5.72 -8.31 10.25
CA GLY A 15 6.28 -9.51 10.88
C GLY A 15 5.92 -9.61 12.36
N HIS A 16 6.57 -10.51 13.09
CA HIS A 16 6.28 -10.75 14.51
C HIS A 16 6.56 -9.56 15.45
N GLU A 17 7.33 -8.55 15.03
CA GLU A 17 7.55 -7.32 15.83
C GLU A 17 6.27 -6.46 15.94
N GLN A 18 5.39 -6.50 14.93
CA GLN A 18 4.12 -5.77 14.90
C GLN A 18 4.25 -4.26 15.15
N ALA A 19 5.34 -3.64 14.71
CA ALA A 19 5.56 -2.20 14.85
C ALA A 19 4.45 -1.37 14.16
N GLY A 20 4.26 -0.13 14.62
CA GLY A 20 3.21 0.74 14.08
C GLY A 20 3.51 1.24 12.66
N PHE A 21 2.45 1.58 11.90
CA PHE A 21 2.52 2.12 10.54
C PHE A 21 3.42 3.37 10.41
N GLU A 22 3.64 4.12 11.48
CA GLU A 22 4.55 5.28 11.49
C GLU A 22 5.98 4.94 11.04
N LYS A 23 6.42 3.69 11.21
CA LYS A 23 7.72 3.20 10.73
C LYS A 23 7.86 3.28 9.21
N LEU A 24 6.75 3.21 8.47
CA LEU A 24 6.75 3.25 7.01
C LEU A 24 6.88 4.68 6.46
N ALA A 25 6.66 5.72 7.27
CA ALA A 25 6.66 7.11 6.80
C ALA A 25 8.02 7.55 6.22
N ALA A 26 9.12 7.25 6.93
CA ALA A 26 10.46 7.65 6.54
C ALA A 26 10.95 7.00 5.21
N PRO A 27 10.88 5.66 5.03
CA PRO A 27 11.37 5.02 3.81
C PRO A 27 10.51 5.28 2.57
N LEU A 28 9.32 5.90 2.71
CA LEU A 28 8.50 6.25 1.55
C LEU A 28 9.12 7.36 0.70
N PHE A 29 9.98 8.22 1.25
CA PHE A 29 10.61 9.32 0.49
C PHE A 29 9.62 10.09 -0.42
N LEU A 30 8.40 10.35 0.08
CA LEU A 30 7.34 11.05 -0.68
C LEU A 30 7.70 12.50 -0.99
N ARG A 31 8.68 13.02 -0.26
CA ARG A 31 9.34 14.31 -0.42
C ARG A 31 10.83 14.06 -0.57
N ARG A 32 11.69 15.04 -0.28
CA ARG A 32 13.15 14.91 -0.13
C ARG A 32 13.62 13.48 0.15
N GLY A 33 14.58 12.99 -0.64
CA GLY A 33 15.10 11.63 -0.51
C GLY A 33 16.22 11.35 -1.52
N PRO A 34 16.91 10.21 -1.39
CA PRO A 34 18.08 9.88 -2.19
C PRO A 34 17.74 9.38 -3.60
N TYR A 35 16.49 8.96 -3.84
CA TYR A 35 16.07 8.37 -5.10
C TYR A 35 15.64 9.43 -6.11
N ALA A 36 15.97 9.22 -7.39
CA ALA A 36 15.51 10.05 -8.49
C ALA A 36 13.97 10.09 -8.51
N ASN A 37 13.33 8.93 -8.67
CA ASN A 37 11.89 8.78 -8.60
C ASN A 37 11.49 7.69 -7.58
N PRO A 38 10.95 8.07 -6.41
CA PRO A 38 10.49 7.13 -5.39
C PRO A 38 9.37 6.18 -5.89
N TYR A 39 8.65 6.53 -6.96
CA TYR A 39 7.54 5.74 -7.50
C TYR A 39 8.00 4.61 -8.44
N GLU A 40 9.27 4.60 -8.85
CA GLU A 40 9.89 3.56 -9.70
C GLU A 40 10.65 2.50 -8.89
N LEU A 41 10.60 2.61 -7.55
CA LEU A 41 11.17 1.60 -6.68
C LEU A 41 10.30 0.35 -6.68
N MET A 42 10.95 -0.81 -6.72
CA MET A 42 10.32 -2.12 -6.58
C MET A 42 10.15 -2.39 -5.09
N SER A 43 8.92 -2.26 -4.59
CA SER A 43 8.55 -2.48 -3.19
C SER A 43 8.30 -3.97 -2.94
N PHE A 44 8.99 -4.54 -1.95
CA PHE A 44 8.99 -5.97 -1.66
C PHE A 44 9.29 -6.20 -0.17
N TYR A 45 8.91 -7.35 0.37
CA TYR A 45 9.25 -7.74 1.75
C TYR A 45 10.23 -8.93 1.83
N ASP A 46 10.35 -9.73 0.77
CA ASP A 46 11.30 -10.82 0.65
C ASP A 46 11.65 -11.10 -0.81
N ASN A 47 12.75 -11.84 -1.01
CA ASN A 47 13.17 -12.36 -2.30
C ASN A 47 14.05 -13.62 -2.07
N HIS A 48 14.72 -14.07 -3.13
CA HIS A 48 15.56 -15.27 -3.10
C HIS A 48 16.88 -15.13 -2.31
N ASP A 49 17.31 -13.92 -1.94
CA ASP A 49 18.60 -13.60 -1.32
C ASP A 49 18.44 -13.04 0.11
N MET A 50 17.38 -13.46 0.79
CA MET A 50 17.17 -13.15 2.20
C MET A 50 16.24 -14.18 2.84
N ALA A 51 16.06 -14.11 4.16
CA ALA A 51 14.97 -14.84 4.78
C ALA A 51 13.62 -14.38 4.23
N ARG A 52 12.69 -15.32 4.07
CA ARG A 52 11.28 -15.00 3.79
C ARG A 52 10.70 -14.15 4.92
N LEU A 53 9.69 -13.34 4.61
CA LEU A 53 8.99 -12.59 5.65
C LEU A 53 8.54 -13.54 6.77
N ASP A 54 8.84 -13.19 8.01
CA ASP A 54 8.49 -13.98 9.19
C ASP A 54 7.24 -13.37 9.84
N ALA A 55 6.08 -13.80 9.37
CA ALA A 55 4.78 -13.23 9.69
C ALA A 55 3.69 -14.31 9.76
N SER A 56 2.59 -14.02 10.46
CA SER A 56 1.35 -14.78 10.37
C SER A 56 0.71 -14.63 8.98
N ASP A 57 -0.31 -15.46 8.69
CA ASP A 57 -1.13 -15.29 7.49
C ASP A 57 -1.75 -13.88 7.40
N THR A 58 -2.20 -13.33 8.54
CA THR A 58 -2.72 -11.97 8.62
C THR A 58 -1.65 -10.90 8.36
N GLY A 59 -0.41 -11.11 8.84
CA GLY A 59 0.71 -10.23 8.52
C GLY A 59 1.05 -10.20 7.02
N PHE A 60 0.95 -11.34 6.32
CA PHE A 60 1.05 -11.35 4.85
C PHE A 60 -0.09 -10.56 4.19
N ILE A 61 -1.33 -10.73 4.65
CA ILE A 61 -2.50 -10.00 4.14
C ILE A 61 -2.30 -8.49 4.32
N ASP A 62 -1.85 -8.05 5.49
CA ASP A 62 -1.60 -6.62 5.79
C ASP A 62 -0.45 -6.06 4.96
N ALA A 63 0.63 -6.84 4.79
CA ALA A 63 1.72 -6.48 3.90
C ALA A 63 1.23 -6.33 2.45
N HIS A 64 0.41 -7.25 1.94
CA HIS A 64 -0.17 -7.17 0.59
C HIS A 64 -1.09 -5.96 0.45
N ASN A 65 -1.94 -5.69 1.44
CA ASN A 65 -2.79 -4.51 1.47
C ASN A 65 -1.95 -3.24 1.31
N TRP A 66 -0.83 -3.12 2.04
CA TRP A 66 0.10 -2.01 1.87
C TRP A 66 0.80 -1.99 0.50
N LEU A 67 1.47 -3.09 0.11
CA LEU A 67 2.28 -3.15 -1.13
C LEU A 67 1.46 -2.76 -2.36
N PHE A 68 0.21 -3.20 -2.44
CA PHE A 68 -0.63 -2.96 -3.62
C PHE A 68 -1.34 -1.60 -3.60
N THR A 69 -1.37 -0.90 -2.46
CA THR A 69 -2.04 0.42 -2.35
C THR A 69 -1.08 1.59 -2.20
N ALA A 70 0.10 1.39 -1.62
CA ALA A 70 1.14 2.40 -1.48
C ALA A 70 1.94 2.62 -2.79
N ARG A 71 2.79 3.66 -2.78
CA ARG A 71 3.68 4.03 -3.89
C ARG A 71 4.66 2.89 -4.23
N GLY A 72 5.15 2.92 -5.47
CA GLY A 72 6.14 1.98 -5.97
C GLY A 72 5.52 0.84 -6.77
N ILE A 73 6.35 -0.09 -7.20
CA ILE A 73 5.99 -1.26 -8.00
C ILE A 73 6.00 -2.48 -7.08
N PRO A 74 4.83 -3.06 -6.72
CA PRO A 74 4.78 -4.21 -5.83
C PRO A 74 5.42 -5.43 -6.49
N VAL A 75 6.32 -6.10 -5.76
CA VAL A 75 6.96 -7.35 -6.15
C VAL A 75 6.66 -8.41 -5.10
N ILE A 76 6.15 -9.56 -5.55
CA ILE A 76 5.85 -10.73 -4.71
C ILE A 76 6.74 -11.88 -5.18
N TYR A 77 7.41 -12.54 -4.23
CA TYR A 77 8.19 -13.74 -4.49
C TYR A 77 7.30 -14.99 -4.45
N TYR A 78 7.59 -16.00 -5.27
CA TYR A 78 6.73 -17.19 -5.38
C TYR A 78 6.55 -17.89 -4.03
N GLY A 79 5.36 -18.41 -3.80
CA GLY A 79 4.97 -19.07 -2.55
C GLY A 79 4.55 -18.10 -1.45
N SER A 80 4.86 -16.81 -1.55
CA SER A 80 4.41 -15.82 -0.56
C SER A 80 2.89 -15.59 -0.63
N GLU A 81 2.23 -15.99 -1.72
CA GLU A 81 0.77 -16.09 -1.83
C GLU A 81 0.16 -17.17 -0.93
N THR A 82 0.98 -18.01 -0.29
CA THR A 82 0.56 -19.02 0.70
C THR A 82 1.40 -19.01 1.98
N GLY A 83 2.23 -17.98 2.22
CA GLY A 83 3.15 -17.96 3.37
C GLY A 83 4.22 -19.07 3.32
N PHE A 84 4.56 -19.55 2.12
CA PHE A 84 5.45 -20.70 1.94
C PHE A 84 6.80 -20.49 2.63
N MET A 85 7.16 -21.37 3.57
CA MET A 85 8.44 -21.33 4.28
C MET A 85 8.75 -19.96 4.91
N HIS A 86 7.73 -19.20 5.32
CA HIS A 86 7.88 -17.94 6.05
C HIS A 86 8.92 -18.06 7.19
N GLY A 87 9.73 -17.01 7.36
CA GLY A 87 10.86 -16.97 8.30
C GLY A 87 12.10 -17.80 7.94
N ARG A 88 12.05 -18.70 6.94
CA ARG A 88 13.21 -19.52 6.58
C ARG A 88 14.24 -18.75 5.76
N ALA A 89 15.52 -18.95 6.10
CA ALA A 89 16.67 -18.39 5.40
C ALA A 89 16.91 -19.05 4.03
N GLU A 90 17.80 -18.45 3.23
CA GLU A 90 18.13 -18.81 1.85
C GLU A 90 18.29 -20.32 1.61
N HIS A 91 19.20 -20.94 2.36
CA HIS A 91 19.57 -22.36 2.22
C HIS A 91 18.81 -23.28 3.18
N ALA A 92 17.79 -22.77 3.87
CA ALA A 92 17.02 -23.51 4.89
C ALA A 92 15.51 -23.54 4.61
N GLY A 93 15.08 -23.09 3.43
CA GLY A 93 13.67 -23.13 3.03
C GLY A 93 13.28 -22.08 1.98
N ASN A 94 13.97 -20.93 1.93
CA ASN A 94 13.57 -19.82 1.07
C ASN A 94 13.51 -20.21 -0.42
N ARG A 95 14.52 -20.96 -0.88
CA ARG A 95 14.67 -21.42 -2.27
C ARG A 95 14.12 -22.83 -2.52
N ASN A 96 13.34 -23.40 -1.59
CA ASN A 96 12.80 -24.75 -1.75
C ASN A 96 11.82 -24.84 -2.92
N TYR A 97 11.81 -25.99 -3.59
CA TYR A 97 10.86 -26.28 -4.64
C TYR A 97 9.41 -26.17 -4.13
N PHE A 98 8.63 -25.26 -4.72
CA PHE A 98 7.23 -25.06 -4.33
C PHE A 98 6.36 -26.26 -4.70
N GLY A 99 6.56 -26.82 -5.89
CA GLY A 99 5.87 -28.03 -6.34
C GLY A 99 4.46 -27.80 -6.89
N ALA A 100 4.10 -28.63 -7.87
CA ALA A 100 2.79 -28.60 -8.52
C ALA A 100 1.62 -28.72 -7.52
N GLU A 101 1.81 -29.48 -6.44
CA GLU A 101 0.75 -29.63 -5.45
C GLU A 101 0.49 -28.35 -4.64
N ARG A 102 1.53 -27.60 -4.27
CA ARG A 102 1.32 -26.33 -3.58
C ARG A 102 0.68 -25.31 -4.50
N ILE A 103 1.02 -25.30 -5.79
CA ILE A 103 0.33 -24.47 -6.78
C ILE A 103 -1.16 -24.83 -6.84
N ARG A 104 -1.49 -26.13 -6.93
CA ARG A 104 -2.89 -26.60 -7.01
C ARG A 104 -3.69 -26.28 -5.75
N THR A 105 -3.06 -26.32 -4.59
CA THR A 105 -3.71 -26.07 -3.29
C THR A 105 -3.63 -24.63 -2.83
N ALA A 106 -2.84 -23.76 -3.48
CA ALA A 106 -2.65 -22.36 -3.10
C ALA A 106 -3.95 -21.58 -2.89
N PRO A 107 -5.01 -21.75 -3.72
CA PRO A 107 -6.29 -21.09 -3.48
C PRO A 107 -6.98 -21.41 -2.15
N ARG A 108 -6.54 -22.45 -1.43
CA ARG A 108 -7.03 -22.80 -0.08
C ARG A 108 -6.33 -22.02 1.04
N SER A 109 -5.21 -21.35 0.75
CA SER A 109 -4.53 -20.51 1.72
C SER A 109 -5.39 -19.29 2.05
N PRO A 110 -5.46 -18.86 3.32
CA PRO A 110 -6.14 -17.63 3.71
C PRO A 110 -5.49 -16.37 3.10
N ILE A 111 -4.23 -16.44 2.65
CA ILE A 111 -3.50 -15.31 2.03
C ILE A 111 -3.90 -15.12 0.56
N PHE A 112 -4.14 -16.22 -0.16
CA PHE A 112 -4.27 -16.20 -1.62
C PHE A 112 -5.44 -15.36 -2.12
N GLY A 113 -6.62 -15.52 -1.50
CA GLY A 113 -7.83 -14.77 -1.84
C GLY A 113 -7.66 -13.26 -1.67
N PRO A 114 -7.29 -12.78 -0.46
CA PRO A 114 -7.00 -11.37 -0.20
C PRO A 114 -5.93 -10.78 -1.14
N LEU A 115 -4.84 -11.50 -1.40
CA LEU A 115 -3.81 -11.06 -2.35
C LEU A 115 -4.40 -10.87 -3.76
N GLN A 116 -5.16 -11.84 -4.28
CA GLN A 116 -5.84 -11.69 -5.58
C GLN A 116 -6.77 -10.47 -5.59
N GLN A 117 -7.51 -10.26 -4.51
CA GLN A 117 -8.47 -9.17 -4.38
C GLN A 117 -7.78 -7.80 -4.46
N ILE A 118 -6.75 -7.55 -3.65
CA ILE A 118 -6.04 -6.27 -3.67
C ILE A 118 -5.22 -6.06 -4.96
N ALA A 119 -4.65 -7.13 -5.52
CA ALA A 119 -3.94 -7.05 -6.80
C ALA A 119 -4.88 -6.68 -7.96
N ARG A 120 -6.09 -7.27 -8.01
CA ARG A 120 -7.12 -6.91 -8.99
C ARG A 120 -7.59 -5.47 -8.81
N LEU A 121 -7.77 -5.02 -7.56
CA LEU A 121 -8.14 -3.64 -7.27
C LEU A 121 -7.09 -2.66 -7.82
N ARG A 122 -5.80 -2.90 -7.54
CA ARG A 122 -4.72 -2.07 -8.08
C ARG A 122 -4.75 -2.05 -9.62
N ARG A 123 -4.93 -3.21 -10.25
CA ARG A 123 -4.97 -3.35 -11.73
C ARG A 123 -6.03 -2.48 -12.40
N VAL A 124 -7.16 -2.24 -11.74
CA VAL A 124 -8.27 -1.44 -12.32
C VAL A 124 -8.31 0.01 -11.81
N THR A 125 -7.40 0.40 -10.92
CA THR A 125 -7.41 1.72 -10.27
C THR A 125 -6.17 2.54 -10.65
N PRO A 126 -6.26 3.43 -11.66
CA PRO A 126 -5.16 4.31 -12.07
C PRO A 126 -4.46 5.06 -10.92
N ALA A 127 -5.22 5.53 -9.93
CA ALA A 127 -4.68 6.20 -8.76
C ALA A 127 -3.72 5.30 -7.96
N LEU A 128 -4.06 4.04 -7.72
CA LEU A 128 -3.17 3.11 -7.00
C LEU A 128 -1.92 2.75 -7.82
N GLN A 129 -2.00 2.78 -9.16
CA GLN A 129 -0.86 2.49 -10.03
C GLN A 129 0.13 3.63 -10.11
N ARG A 130 -0.36 4.86 -10.33
CA ARG A 130 0.46 6.01 -10.76
C ARG A 130 0.23 7.28 -9.94
N GLY A 131 -0.70 7.27 -8.98
CA GLY A 131 -1.03 8.46 -8.21
C GLY A 131 0.09 8.85 -7.24
N VAL A 132 0.25 10.16 -7.06
CA VAL A 132 1.08 10.77 -6.02
C VAL A 132 0.50 10.40 -4.66
N GLN A 133 1.32 9.88 -3.76
CA GLN A 133 0.90 9.52 -2.41
C GLN A 133 0.97 10.72 -1.46
N VAL A 134 -0.10 10.93 -0.69
CA VAL A 134 -0.18 11.93 0.38
C VAL A 134 -0.64 11.24 1.66
N ASP A 135 0.26 11.11 2.62
CA ASP A 135 -0.06 10.49 3.91
C ASP A 135 -0.96 11.40 4.75
N VAL A 136 -2.02 10.82 5.31
CA VAL A 136 -2.97 11.49 6.22
C VAL A 136 -2.70 11.03 7.66
N LEU A 137 -2.61 9.71 7.86
CA LEU A 137 -2.41 9.03 9.13
C LEU A 137 -1.52 7.82 8.89
N LEU A 138 -0.44 7.68 9.66
CA LEU A 138 0.32 6.43 9.80
C LEU A 138 0.61 6.31 11.30
N ARG A 139 -0.15 5.48 12.02
CA ARG A 139 -0.04 5.38 13.48
C ARG A 139 -0.55 4.05 14.01
N GLY A 140 0.29 3.34 14.76
CA GLY A 140 -0.07 2.07 15.38
C GLY A 140 -0.61 1.12 14.31
N ASP A 141 -1.83 0.60 14.53
CA ASP A 141 -2.44 -0.37 13.63
C ASP A 141 -3.26 0.24 12.49
N HIS A 142 -3.30 1.57 12.36
CA HIS A 142 -4.11 2.25 11.36
C HIS A 142 -3.29 3.13 10.43
N ALA A 143 -3.65 3.08 9.15
CA ALA A 143 -3.13 3.99 8.14
C ALA A 143 -4.26 4.57 7.28
N ALA A 144 -4.09 5.83 6.92
CA ALA A 144 -4.89 6.52 5.92
C ALA A 144 -3.99 7.36 5.02
N PHE A 145 -4.14 7.23 3.71
CA PHE A 145 -3.41 8.06 2.75
C PHE A 145 -4.18 8.19 1.44
N LEU A 146 -3.90 9.25 0.71
CA LEU A 146 -4.44 9.47 -0.63
C LEU A 146 -3.44 9.00 -1.68
N ARG A 147 -3.96 8.46 -2.79
CA ARG A 147 -3.24 8.35 -4.06
C ARG A 147 -3.98 9.21 -5.07
N VAL A 148 -3.31 10.24 -5.60
CA VAL A 148 -3.92 11.22 -6.50
C VAL A 148 -3.29 11.12 -7.88
N TYR A 149 -4.10 10.76 -8.87
CA TYR A 149 -3.71 10.72 -10.28
C TYR A 149 -4.44 11.81 -11.06
N GLN A 150 -3.68 12.70 -11.70
CA GLN A 150 -4.20 13.70 -12.63
C GLN A 150 -3.25 13.79 -13.82
N HIS A 151 -3.70 13.32 -14.99
CA HIS A 151 -2.90 13.36 -16.21
C HIS A 151 -3.78 13.22 -17.45
N ALA A 152 -3.47 13.99 -18.50
CA ALA A 152 -4.14 13.92 -19.81
C ALA A 152 -5.68 13.91 -19.74
N GLY A 153 -6.25 14.78 -18.89
CA GLY A 153 -7.72 14.92 -18.74
C GLY A 153 -8.38 13.86 -17.84
N ALA A 154 -7.65 12.84 -17.38
CA ALA A 154 -8.14 11.89 -16.39
C ALA A 154 -7.78 12.36 -14.97
N SER A 155 -8.75 12.26 -14.05
CA SER A 155 -8.57 12.54 -12.62
C SER A 155 -9.13 11.37 -11.83
N GLN A 156 -8.36 10.82 -10.90
CA GLN A 156 -8.83 9.84 -9.93
C GLN A 156 -8.05 9.97 -8.63
N THR A 157 -8.78 10.01 -7.53
CA THR A 157 -8.25 10.00 -6.17
C THR A 157 -8.70 8.73 -5.47
N ALA A 158 -7.77 8.02 -4.85
CA ALA A 158 -8.06 6.91 -3.96
C ALA A 158 -7.70 7.28 -2.53
N LEU A 159 -8.68 7.28 -1.62
CA LEU A 159 -8.44 7.29 -0.18
C LEU A 159 -8.34 5.84 0.29
N VAL A 160 -7.14 5.46 0.71
CA VAL A 160 -6.84 4.14 1.24
C VAL A 160 -6.89 4.21 2.75
N LEU A 161 -7.61 3.26 3.35
CA LEU A 161 -7.73 3.07 4.80
C LEU A 161 -7.33 1.64 5.12
N LEU A 162 -6.40 1.47 6.06
CA LEU A 162 -5.86 0.18 6.46
C LEU A 162 -6.01 -0.01 7.97
N ASN A 163 -6.27 -1.26 8.35
CA ASN A 163 -6.30 -1.70 9.73
C ASN A 163 -5.57 -3.04 9.83
N LYS A 164 -4.42 -3.08 10.50
CA LYS A 164 -3.67 -4.32 10.77
C LYS A 164 -3.98 -4.95 12.14
N GLY A 165 -4.91 -4.37 12.89
CA GLY A 165 -5.32 -4.87 14.20
C GLY A 165 -6.32 -6.01 14.10
N ASP A 166 -6.43 -6.78 15.19
CA ASP A 166 -7.27 -7.98 15.29
C ASP A 166 -8.79 -7.69 15.42
N ALA A 167 -9.17 -6.41 15.53
CA ALA A 167 -10.55 -5.97 15.65
C ALA A 167 -10.89 -4.93 14.59
N ALA A 168 -12.15 -4.90 14.14
CA ALA A 168 -12.64 -3.82 13.29
C ALA A 168 -12.51 -2.47 14.01
N ALA A 169 -12.07 -1.45 13.28
CA ALA A 169 -11.82 -0.12 13.83
C ALA A 169 -12.33 0.97 12.90
N ASN A 170 -12.70 2.11 13.49
CA ASN A 170 -13.07 3.29 12.73
C ASN A 170 -11.82 4.13 12.47
N VAL A 171 -11.49 4.35 11.20
CA VAL A 171 -10.40 5.25 10.80
C VAL A 171 -11.01 6.61 10.48
N GLU A 172 -10.53 7.64 11.16
CA GLU A 172 -10.97 9.03 10.98
C GLU A 172 -10.05 9.78 10.02
N VAL A 173 -10.66 10.49 9.06
CA VAL A 173 -9.97 11.35 8.10
C VAL A 173 -10.62 12.73 8.10
N THR A 174 -9.81 13.75 8.41
CA THR A 174 -10.23 15.17 8.47
C THR A 174 -9.36 16.09 7.61
N ARG A 175 -8.27 15.57 7.05
CA ARG A 175 -7.31 16.33 6.25
C ARG A 175 -7.33 15.88 4.79
N PHE A 176 -7.15 16.84 3.89
CA PHE A 176 -7.08 16.61 2.44
C PHE A 176 -8.33 15.95 1.85
N LEU A 177 -9.45 16.02 2.58
CA LEU A 177 -10.70 15.37 2.25
C LEU A 177 -11.66 16.38 1.64
N GLN A 178 -11.92 16.25 0.33
CA GLN A 178 -12.89 17.11 -0.35
C GLN A 178 -14.30 16.52 -0.26
N PRO A 179 -15.32 17.36 0.02
CA PRO A 179 -16.70 16.94 -0.03
C PRO A 179 -17.10 16.39 -1.41
N GLY A 180 -17.98 15.41 -1.44
CA GLY A 180 -18.52 14.82 -2.66
C GLY A 180 -19.02 13.40 -2.45
N THR A 181 -19.49 12.77 -3.51
CA THR A 181 -19.87 11.36 -3.51
C THR A 181 -18.67 10.53 -3.95
N TRP A 182 -18.13 9.75 -3.02
CA TRP A 182 -17.05 8.81 -3.29
C TRP A 182 -17.64 7.41 -3.49
N ARG A 183 -16.91 6.51 -4.13
CA ARG A 183 -17.32 5.12 -4.33
C ARG A 183 -16.38 4.18 -3.61
N ASP A 184 -16.90 3.27 -2.81
CA ASP A 184 -16.11 2.16 -2.29
C ASP A 184 -15.70 1.24 -3.45
N ALA A 185 -14.39 1.05 -3.64
CA ALA A 185 -13.85 0.33 -4.78
C ALA A 185 -14.14 -1.18 -4.72
N MET A 186 -14.47 -1.72 -3.55
CA MET A 186 -14.72 -3.14 -3.32
C MET A 186 -16.20 -3.46 -3.40
N SER A 187 -17.04 -2.69 -2.71
CA SER A 187 -18.48 -2.93 -2.68
C SER A 187 -19.26 -2.19 -3.77
N GLY A 188 -18.69 -1.13 -4.34
CA GLY A 188 -19.39 -0.21 -5.25
C GLY A 188 -20.33 0.77 -4.54
N GLU A 189 -20.41 0.73 -3.21
CA GLU A 189 -21.25 1.62 -2.41
C GLU A 189 -20.88 3.09 -2.62
N GLN A 190 -21.88 3.95 -2.75
CA GLN A 190 -21.69 5.39 -2.77
C GLN A 190 -21.60 5.92 -1.35
N VAL A 191 -20.49 6.58 -1.02
CA VAL A 191 -20.16 7.12 0.29
C VAL A 191 -20.19 8.65 0.21
N PRO A 192 -21.18 9.32 0.82
CA PRO A 192 -21.18 10.77 0.96
C PRO A 192 -20.03 11.21 1.88
N VAL A 193 -19.14 12.03 1.34
CA VAL A 193 -17.99 12.57 2.06
C VAL A 193 -18.18 14.06 2.26
N GLN A 194 -17.87 14.53 3.48
CA GLN A 194 -17.82 15.96 3.82
C GLN A 194 -16.38 16.33 4.23
N ARG A 195 -16.20 17.22 5.21
CA ARG A 195 -14.88 17.60 5.73
C ARG A 195 -14.31 16.61 6.74
N ARG A 196 -15.12 15.63 7.15
CA ARG A 196 -14.78 14.55 8.08
C ARG A 196 -15.38 13.28 7.53
N LEU A 197 -14.59 12.21 7.54
CA LEU A 197 -15.04 10.85 7.28
C LEU A 197 -14.63 9.99 8.47
N LEU A 198 -15.57 9.23 8.99
CA LEU A 198 -15.32 8.14 9.93
C LEU A 198 -15.73 6.86 9.22
N ALA A 199 -14.76 6.01 8.89
CA ALA A 199 -15.00 4.83 8.07
C ALA A 199 -14.61 3.56 8.84
N PRO A 200 -15.53 2.58 9.00
CA PRO A 200 -15.17 1.29 9.56
C PRO A 200 -14.25 0.54 8.59
N VAL A 201 -13.19 -0.03 9.14
CA VAL A 201 -12.26 -0.92 8.43
C VAL A 201 -12.21 -2.24 9.22
N PRO A 202 -12.51 -3.39 8.59
CA PRO A 202 -12.41 -4.70 9.24
C PRO A 202 -11.03 -4.97 9.82
N ALA A 203 -10.92 -5.94 10.73
CA ALA A 203 -9.63 -6.47 11.18
C ALA A 203 -8.82 -6.99 9.98
N HIS A 204 -7.51 -6.71 9.94
CA HIS A 204 -6.62 -7.00 8.81
C HIS A 204 -7.17 -6.54 7.45
N GLY A 205 -7.94 -5.45 7.48
CA GLY A 205 -8.78 -4.99 6.40
C GLY A 205 -8.20 -3.80 5.66
N VAL A 206 -8.71 -3.63 4.43
CA VAL A 206 -8.48 -2.45 3.59
C VAL A 206 -9.81 -1.92 3.07
N ARG A 207 -9.98 -0.60 3.11
CA ARG A 207 -11.06 0.09 2.43
C ARG A 207 -10.46 1.13 1.48
N VAL A 208 -10.92 1.15 0.23
CA VAL A 208 -10.45 2.11 -0.77
C VAL A 208 -11.65 2.87 -1.31
N LEU A 209 -11.72 4.17 -1.03
CA LEU A 209 -12.75 5.05 -1.56
C LEU A 209 -12.19 5.83 -2.76
N LEU A 210 -12.94 5.87 -3.86
CA LEU A 210 -12.54 6.50 -5.10
C LEU A 210 -13.37 7.75 -5.38
N SER A 211 -12.72 8.79 -5.86
CA SER A 211 -13.36 9.98 -6.42
C SER A 211 -12.68 10.35 -7.73
N ASP A 212 -13.47 10.41 -8.80
CA ASP A 212 -13.01 10.86 -10.13
C ASP A 212 -13.19 12.38 -10.31
N ALA A 213 -13.61 13.09 -9.25
CA ALA A 213 -13.76 14.53 -9.27
C ALA A 213 -12.40 15.25 -9.40
N PRO A 214 -12.36 16.43 -10.02
CA PRO A 214 -11.18 17.29 -9.96
C PRO A 214 -10.82 17.62 -8.50
N ILE A 215 -9.52 17.68 -8.19
CA ILE A 215 -9.06 18.13 -6.88
C ILE A 215 -9.45 19.59 -6.68
N ASN A 216 -10.20 19.93 -5.64
CA ASN A 216 -10.55 21.32 -5.30
C ASN A 216 -10.16 21.72 -3.87
N ASP A 217 -9.73 20.77 -3.02
CA ASP A 217 -9.24 21.08 -1.68
C ASP A 217 -7.92 21.88 -1.76
N PRO A 218 -7.87 23.12 -1.23
CA PRO A 218 -6.69 23.97 -1.36
C PRO A 218 -5.46 23.42 -0.63
N ALA A 219 -5.64 22.69 0.47
CA ALA A 219 -4.53 22.12 1.23
C ALA A 219 -3.90 20.94 0.49
N LEU A 220 -4.73 20.08 -0.12
CA LEU A 220 -4.29 18.97 -0.94
C LEU A 220 -3.56 19.47 -2.19
N ARG A 221 -4.10 20.48 -2.89
CA ARG A 221 -3.40 21.09 -4.04
C ARG A 221 -2.01 21.58 -3.68
N ARG A 222 -1.88 22.38 -2.61
CA ARG A 222 -0.57 22.87 -2.16
C ARG A 222 0.41 21.74 -1.83
N GLN A 223 -0.07 20.67 -1.21
CA GLN A 223 0.76 19.52 -0.87
C GLN A 223 1.24 18.78 -2.13
N LEU A 224 0.36 18.55 -3.10
CA LEU A 224 0.68 17.92 -4.38
C LEU A 224 1.67 18.78 -5.18
N ASP A 225 1.42 20.09 -5.29
CA ASP A 225 2.29 21.02 -5.99
C ASP A 225 3.71 21.01 -5.41
N ALA A 226 3.82 21.00 -4.07
CA ALA A 226 5.11 20.89 -3.40
C ALA A 226 5.84 19.57 -3.70
N GLN A 227 5.13 18.43 -3.69
CA GLN A 227 5.74 17.13 -4.01
C GLN A 227 6.16 17.04 -5.48
N MET A 228 5.35 17.55 -6.40
CA MET A 228 5.65 17.57 -7.83
C MET A 228 6.80 18.51 -8.16
N ALA A 229 6.88 19.67 -7.52
CA ALA A 229 8.01 20.59 -7.67
C ALA A 229 9.32 19.97 -7.15
N GLU A 230 9.29 19.30 -5.99
CA GLU A 230 10.44 18.57 -5.46
C GLU A 230 10.87 17.42 -6.38
N GLN A 231 9.91 16.70 -6.98
CA GLN A 231 10.20 15.66 -7.96
C GLN A 231 10.85 16.22 -9.22
N ALA A 232 10.29 17.29 -9.81
CA ALA A 232 10.86 17.94 -10.98
C ALA A 232 12.29 18.46 -10.72
N ALA A 233 12.55 18.99 -9.52
CA ALA A 233 13.89 19.40 -9.12
C ALA A 233 14.87 18.22 -8.99
N ARG A 234 14.41 17.03 -8.57
CA ARG A 234 15.23 15.80 -8.59
C ARG A 234 15.55 15.37 -10.02
N ASP A 235 14.54 15.34 -10.88
CA ASP A 235 14.68 14.92 -12.28
C ASP A 235 15.68 15.83 -13.02
N ALA A 236 15.64 17.14 -12.76
CA ALA A 236 16.57 18.10 -13.35
C ALA A 236 18.03 17.92 -12.90
N ARG A 237 18.28 17.45 -11.65
CA ARG A 237 19.63 17.18 -11.15
C ARG A 237 20.26 15.91 -11.71
N ASN A 238 19.45 14.99 -12.22
CA ASN A 238 19.87 13.67 -12.68
C ASN A 238 19.92 13.55 -14.22
N ARG A 239 19.66 14.65 -14.94
CA ARG A 239 19.85 14.78 -16.39
C ARG A 239 21.21 15.42 -16.66
#